data_AF-A0A523X9C7-F1
#
_entry.id   AF-A0A523X9C7-F1
#
_cell.length_a   1.000
_cell.length_b   1.000
_cell.length_c   1.000
_cell.angle_alpha   90.00
_cell.angle_beta   90.00
_cell.angle_gamma   90.00
#
_symmetry.space_group_name_H-M   'P 1'
#
loop_
_entity.id
_entity.type
_entity.pdbx_description
1 polymer ?
#
loop_
_entity_poly.entity_id
_entity_poly.type
_entity_poly.pdbx_seq_one_letter_code
_entity_poly.pdbx_strand_id
1 'polypeptide(L)'
;MKVKFFIIISFLLVSTALFGTQTSLLNTRVEVPFRGLGGPDSFGYTWIDSDEPGGPTYNWIDITGIGTQVTGLSDDNNAGPFPLGFDFPYYWYKVNQFWVNSNGAISFSDAEVYIPQGSSTFLIPNTAAPNDIVVPLGADLTFERPDSGEVYYYSNNIDTFIISYIDVPAWVGPGAPEGAHTFQLILTKQDSCIYFMYSKQEGGFYNN
;
A
#
# COMPACT_ATOMS: atom_id res chain seq x y z
N MET A 1 37.58 19.94 79.01
CA MET A 1 36.55 20.95 79.30
C MET A 1 35.99 21.45 77.96
N LYS A 2 34.65 21.56 77.82
CA LYS A 2 33.85 21.95 76.63
C LYS A 2 33.64 20.82 75.59
N VAL A 3 32.60 20.00 75.71
CA VAL A 3 31.16 20.13 75.37
C VAL A 3 30.85 19.80 73.89
N LYS A 4 29.95 18.82 73.76
CA LYS A 4 29.39 18.14 72.59
C LYS A 4 28.79 19.09 71.54
N PHE A 5 28.80 18.67 70.27
CA PHE A 5 27.63 18.79 69.40
C PHE A 5 27.66 17.67 68.33
N PHE A 6 26.64 16.80 68.37
CA PHE A 6 26.27 15.91 67.27
C PHE A 6 25.54 16.76 66.23
N ILE A 7 25.96 16.71 64.96
CA ILE A 7 25.11 17.07 63.83
C ILE A 7 25.24 15.96 62.80
N ILE A 8 24.18 15.17 62.71
CA ILE A 8 23.89 14.27 61.58
C ILE A 8 23.46 15.21 60.45
N ILE A 9 24.34 15.41 59.46
CA ILE A 9 23.95 16.09 58.22
C ILE A 9 23.49 15.02 57.24
N SER A 10 22.17 14.97 57.07
CA SER A 10 21.51 14.32 55.96
C SER A 10 21.80 15.12 54.70
N PHE A 11 22.54 14.56 53.75
CA PHE A 11 22.54 15.04 52.36
C PHE A 11 21.94 13.95 51.49
N LEU A 12 20.69 14.20 51.12
CA LEU A 12 19.90 13.54 50.10
C LEU A 12 20.66 13.68 48.76
N LEU A 13 21.46 12.69 48.37
CA LEU A 13 21.92 12.58 46.99
C LEU A 13 20.82 11.91 46.18
N VAL A 14 20.03 12.77 45.54
CA VAL A 14 19.08 12.45 44.48
C VAL A 14 19.79 11.58 43.44
N SER A 15 19.31 10.34 43.28
CA SER A 15 19.66 9.49 42.15
C SER A 15 19.02 10.06 40.89
N THR A 16 19.72 10.95 40.20
CA THR A 16 19.38 11.35 38.83
C THR A 16 20.52 11.00 37.91
N ALA A 17 20.53 9.75 37.49
CA ALA A 17 20.94 9.34 36.15
C ALA A 17 20.18 8.06 35.78
N LEU A 18 18.85 8.11 35.94
CA LEU A 18 17.93 7.29 35.17
C LEU A 18 17.13 8.22 34.27
N PHE A 19 17.80 8.73 33.25
CA PHE A 19 17.24 9.19 31.98
C PHE A 19 18.27 8.64 30.98
N GLY A 20 17.96 7.61 30.19
CA GLY A 20 16.82 7.61 29.31
C GLY A 20 17.20 8.36 28.04
N THR A 21 18.13 7.80 27.27
CA THR A 21 18.25 8.08 25.83
C THR A 21 18.58 6.77 25.15
N GLN A 22 17.50 6.03 24.90
CA GLN A 22 17.22 5.42 23.61
C GLN A 22 18.44 4.75 22.97
N THR A 23 18.57 3.45 23.18
CA THR A 23 19.12 2.58 22.12
C THR A 23 18.35 2.92 20.87
N SER A 24 18.94 3.72 19.99
CA SER A 24 18.47 3.83 18.62
C SER A 24 18.65 2.43 18.06
N LEU A 25 17.57 1.66 18.10
CA LEU A 25 17.37 0.62 17.11
C LEU A 25 17.57 1.34 15.79
N LEU A 26 18.75 1.21 15.20
CA LEU A 26 18.89 1.40 13.78
C LEU A 26 17.98 0.33 13.20
N ASN A 27 16.72 0.71 12.98
CA ASN A 27 15.82 0.03 12.09
C ASN A 27 16.40 0.30 10.70
N THR A 28 17.57 -0.28 10.41
CA THR A 28 17.99 -0.52 9.04
C THR A 28 16.93 -1.45 8.50
N ARG A 29 15.85 -0.85 7.96
CA ARG A 29 15.02 -1.50 6.97
C ARG A 29 16.00 -1.91 5.89
N VAL A 30 16.39 -3.17 5.91
CA VAL A 30 16.98 -3.76 4.73
C VAL A 30 15.78 -3.88 3.80
N GLU A 31 15.54 -2.84 3.01
CA GLU A 31 14.70 -2.96 1.83
C GLU A 31 15.47 -3.86 0.87
N VAL A 32 15.35 -5.17 1.09
CA VAL A 32 15.64 -6.12 0.03
C VAL A 32 14.42 -6.00 -0.86
N PRO A 33 14.49 -5.36 -2.05
CA PRO A 33 13.43 -5.56 -3.03
C PRO A 33 13.37 -7.07 -3.21
N PHE A 34 12.26 -7.67 -2.78
CA PHE A 34 12.10 -9.11 -2.91
C PHE A 34 11.87 -9.35 -4.40
N ARG A 35 12.97 -9.56 -5.13
CA ARG A 35 12.95 -10.16 -6.45
C ARG A 35 12.93 -11.68 -6.30
N GLY A 36 12.13 -12.35 -7.10
CA GLY A 36 12.11 -13.80 -7.15
C GLY A 36 10.71 -14.39 -7.31
N LEU A 37 10.50 -15.45 -6.55
CA LEU A 37 9.26 -16.20 -6.50
C LEU A 37 9.07 -16.76 -5.10
N GLY A 38 7.85 -17.12 -4.75
CA GLY A 38 7.54 -17.65 -3.43
C GLY A 38 6.16 -18.28 -3.31
N GLY A 39 5.91 -18.79 -2.11
CA GLY A 39 4.76 -19.64 -1.81
C GLY A 39 5.04 -21.14 -2.06
N PRO A 40 4.00 -21.98 -2.05
CA PRO A 40 2.62 -21.60 -1.76
C PRO A 40 2.45 -21.14 -0.31
N ASP A 41 1.58 -20.17 -0.09
CA ASP A 41 1.07 -19.90 1.25
C ASP A 41 0.13 -21.01 1.76
N SER A 42 -0.48 -20.83 2.93
CA SER A 42 -1.40 -21.83 3.52
C SER A 42 -2.68 -22.07 2.71
N PHE A 43 -2.95 -21.24 1.69
CA PHE A 43 -4.14 -21.30 0.84
C PHE A 43 -3.80 -21.62 -0.63
N GLY A 44 -2.52 -21.84 -0.94
CA GLY A 44 -2.06 -22.29 -2.25
C GLY A 44 -1.63 -21.17 -3.19
N TYR A 45 -1.67 -19.90 -2.77
CA TYR A 45 -1.20 -18.80 -3.61
C TYR A 45 0.33 -18.80 -3.67
N THR A 46 0.85 -18.68 -4.89
CA THR A 46 2.27 -18.48 -5.20
C THR A 46 2.45 -17.14 -5.89
N TRP A 47 3.63 -16.57 -5.83
CA TRP A 47 3.97 -15.37 -6.59
C TRP A 47 5.32 -15.55 -7.30
N ILE A 48 5.50 -14.84 -8.40
CA ILE A 48 6.71 -14.82 -9.22
C ILE A 48 6.77 -13.46 -9.92
N ASP A 49 7.95 -12.83 -9.96
CA ASP A 49 8.15 -11.60 -10.71
C ASP A 49 8.64 -11.85 -12.15
N SER A 50 8.70 -10.79 -12.96
CA SER A 50 9.08 -10.85 -14.37
C SER A 50 10.58 -11.06 -14.63
N ASP A 51 11.43 -10.95 -13.61
CA ASP A 51 12.88 -11.18 -13.75
C ASP A 51 13.23 -12.68 -13.66
N GLU A 52 12.32 -13.51 -13.16
CA GLU A 52 12.49 -14.96 -13.04
C GLU A 52 12.17 -15.74 -14.33
N PRO A 53 12.88 -16.84 -14.62
CA PRO A 53 12.53 -17.74 -15.72
C PRO A 53 11.10 -18.29 -15.57
N GLY A 54 10.24 -18.00 -16.55
CA GLY A 54 8.82 -18.38 -16.50
C GLY A 54 7.93 -17.40 -15.74
N GLY A 55 8.46 -16.25 -15.33
CA GLY A 55 7.70 -15.13 -14.80
C GLY A 55 6.73 -14.50 -15.81
N PRO A 56 5.84 -13.60 -15.34
CA PRO A 56 4.87 -12.94 -16.20
C PRO A 56 5.55 -12.03 -17.24
N THR A 57 5.02 -12.05 -18.46
CA THR A 57 5.40 -11.10 -19.50
C THR A 57 4.61 -9.81 -19.33
N TYR A 58 5.29 -8.66 -19.44
CA TYR A 58 4.62 -7.37 -19.50
C TYR A 58 3.62 -7.33 -20.67
N ASN A 59 2.34 -7.10 -20.35
CA ASN A 59 1.26 -7.02 -21.32
C ASN A 59 0.20 -6.01 -20.86
N TRP A 60 0.44 -4.74 -21.17
CA TRP A 60 -0.49 -3.66 -20.83
C TRP A 60 -1.77 -3.73 -21.67
N ILE A 61 -2.93 -3.71 -21.01
CA ILE A 61 -4.23 -3.65 -21.68
C ILE A 61 -4.78 -2.23 -21.52
N ASP A 62 -4.81 -1.46 -22.61
CA ASP A 62 -5.39 -0.13 -22.56
C ASP A 62 -6.92 -0.21 -22.42
N ILE A 63 -7.42 0.24 -21.28
CA ILE A 63 -8.84 0.29 -20.95
C ILE A 63 -9.40 1.73 -20.95
N THR A 64 -8.60 2.75 -21.27
CA THR A 64 -9.06 4.15 -21.22
C THR A 64 -10.21 4.44 -22.19
N GLY A 65 -10.28 3.71 -23.31
CA GLY A 65 -11.35 3.84 -24.30
C GLY A 65 -12.58 2.92 -24.08
N ILE A 66 -12.51 1.95 -23.17
CA ILE A 66 -13.58 0.94 -22.96
C ILE A 66 -14.02 0.79 -21.50
N GLY A 67 -13.23 1.29 -20.56
CA GLY A 67 -13.46 1.23 -19.13
C GLY A 67 -14.34 2.38 -18.64
N THR A 68 -14.72 2.27 -17.38
CA THR A 68 -15.41 3.32 -16.62
C THR A 68 -14.38 4.11 -15.83
N GLN A 69 -14.37 5.43 -15.99
CA GLN A 69 -13.54 6.31 -15.17
C GLN A 69 -14.05 6.33 -13.72
N VAL A 70 -13.15 6.12 -12.77
CA VAL A 70 -13.41 6.32 -11.35
C VAL A 70 -13.36 7.81 -11.06
N THR A 71 -14.41 8.33 -10.44
CA THR A 71 -14.51 9.74 -10.05
C THR A 71 -14.63 9.87 -8.54
N GLY A 72 -14.32 11.04 -8.00
CA GLY A 72 -14.39 11.32 -6.56
C GLY A 72 -13.16 10.91 -5.76
N LEU A 73 -12.06 10.55 -6.41
CA LEU A 73 -10.76 10.40 -5.75
C LEU A 73 -10.15 11.77 -5.44
N SER A 74 -9.43 11.85 -4.32
CA SER A 74 -8.66 12.99 -3.83
C SER A 74 -7.38 12.48 -3.16
N ASP A 75 -6.79 13.26 -2.26
CA ASP A 75 -5.79 12.74 -1.32
C ASP A 75 -6.44 11.83 -0.27
N ASP A 76 -5.73 10.77 0.12
CA ASP A 76 -6.07 9.82 1.20
C ASP A 76 -7.55 9.39 1.28
N ASN A 77 -8.13 8.99 0.15
CA ASN A 77 -9.54 8.62 0.10
C ASN A 77 -9.83 7.34 -0.69
N ASN A 78 -11.11 6.96 -0.69
CA ASN A 78 -11.61 5.79 -1.40
C ASN A 78 -12.87 6.13 -2.20
N ALA A 79 -13.08 5.43 -3.31
CA ALA A 79 -14.27 5.49 -4.13
C ALA A 79 -14.89 4.10 -4.31
N GLY A 80 -16.22 4.00 -4.28
CA GLY A 80 -16.95 2.74 -4.46
C GLY A 80 -18.10 2.55 -3.45
N PRO A 81 -18.65 1.33 -3.34
CA PRO A 81 -18.20 0.13 -4.05
C PRO A 81 -18.57 0.15 -5.54
N PHE A 82 -17.73 -0.47 -6.34
CA PHE A 82 -17.99 -0.80 -7.74
C PHE A 82 -18.16 -2.31 -7.90
N PRO A 83 -19.01 -2.78 -8.84
CA PRO A 83 -19.15 -4.22 -9.09
C PRO A 83 -17.93 -4.76 -9.84
N LEU A 84 -17.38 -5.92 -9.40
CA LEU A 84 -16.39 -6.66 -10.19
C LEU A 84 -17.01 -7.26 -11.46
N GLY A 85 -18.32 -7.52 -11.45
CA GLY A 85 -19.05 -8.12 -12.57
C GLY A 85 -19.04 -9.65 -12.58
N PHE A 86 -18.31 -10.28 -11.66
CA PHE A 86 -18.30 -11.73 -11.45
C PHE A 86 -17.83 -12.05 -10.03
N ASP A 87 -18.09 -13.27 -9.56
CA ASP A 87 -17.50 -13.76 -8.32
C ASP A 87 -16.05 -14.22 -8.57
N PHE A 88 -15.07 -13.42 -8.15
CA PHE A 88 -13.65 -13.75 -8.20
C PHE A 88 -13.27 -14.64 -6.99
N PRO A 89 -12.65 -15.81 -7.19
CA PRO A 89 -12.10 -16.58 -6.09
C PRO A 89 -10.90 -15.85 -5.48
N TYR A 90 -10.98 -15.56 -4.19
CA TYR A 90 -9.91 -14.93 -3.43
C TYR A 90 -9.70 -15.73 -2.15
N TYR A 91 -8.60 -16.48 -2.09
CA TYR A 91 -8.34 -17.42 -1.02
C TYR A 91 -9.48 -18.45 -0.85
N TRP A 92 -10.07 -18.57 0.35
CA TRP A 92 -11.10 -19.57 0.67
C TRP A 92 -12.53 -19.12 0.38
N TYR A 93 -12.73 -17.92 -0.18
CA TYR A 93 -14.04 -17.36 -0.46
C TYR A 93 -14.05 -16.60 -1.79
N LYS A 94 -15.15 -15.90 -2.05
CA LYS A 94 -15.36 -15.15 -3.28
C LYS A 94 -15.69 -13.69 -2.97
N VAL A 95 -15.22 -12.81 -3.85
CA VAL A 95 -15.48 -11.37 -3.82
C VAL A 95 -16.14 -10.94 -5.13
N ASN A 96 -17.04 -9.95 -5.08
CA ASN A 96 -17.80 -9.51 -6.27
C ASN A 96 -17.96 -7.99 -6.39
N GLN A 97 -17.32 -7.24 -5.49
CA GLN A 97 -17.28 -5.79 -5.48
C GLN A 97 -15.93 -5.31 -4.97
N PHE A 98 -15.61 -4.04 -5.20
CA PHE A 98 -14.37 -3.43 -4.73
C PHE A 98 -14.53 -1.94 -4.47
N TRP A 99 -13.67 -1.42 -3.60
CA TRP A 99 -13.38 0.00 -3.43
C TRP A 99 -12.00 0.30 -3.99
N VAL A 100 -11.85 1.49 -4.57
CA VAL A 100 -10.61 2.02 -5.12
C VAL A 100 -10.02 2.97 -4.09
N ASN A 101 -8.75 2.77 -3.75
CA ASN A 101 -8.01 3.63 -2.83
C ASN A 101 -7.08 4.57 -3.60
N SER A 102 -7.03 5.87 -3.26
CA SER A 102 -6.19 6.85 -3.94
C SER A 102 -4.70 6.46 -3.98
N ASN A 103 -4.22 5.77 -2.94
CA ASN A 103 -2.82 5.36 -2.75
C ASN A 103 -2.44 4.06 -3.49
N GLY A 104 -3.17 3.71 -4.55
CA GLY A 104 -2.80 2.65 -5.47
C GLY A 104 -3.08 1.24 -4.94
N ALA A 105 -4.26 1.06 -4.35
CA ALA A 105 -4.79 -0.23 -3.92
C ALA A 105 -6.29 -0.37 -4.22
N ILE A 106 -6.81 -1.58 -4.04
CA ILE A 106 -8.24 -1.84 -3.94
C ILE A 106 -8.53 -2.67 -2.68
N SER A 107 -9.75 -2.58 -2.16
CA SER A 107 -10.29 -3.53 -1.17
C SER A 107 -11.56 -4.16 -1.66
N PHE A 108 -11.78 -5.42 -1.30
CA PHE A 108 -13.01 -6.12 -1.63
C PHE A 108 -14.11 -6.01 -0.55
N SER A 109 -13.80 -5.51 0.64
CA SER A 109 -14.74 -5.50 1.77
C SER A 109 -14.76 -4.23 2.62
N ASP A 110 -13.78 -3.34 2.48
CA ASP A 110 -13.65 -2.13 3.29
C ASP A 110 -13.73 -0.86 2.42
N ALA A 111 -14.55 0.09 2.88
CA ALA A 111 -14.72 1.40 2.24
C ALA A 111 -13.70 2.44 2.74
N GLU A 112 -13.03 2.17 3.86
CA GLU A 112 -12.11 3.09 4.54
C GLU A 112 -10.70 2.49 4.60
N VAL A 113 -10.23 1.98 3.46
CA VAL A 113 -8.84 1.50 3.35
C VAL A 113 -7.91 2.69 3.50
N TYR A 114 -6.95 2.53 4.40
CA TYR A 114 -5.77 3.37 4.46
C TYR A 114 -4.56 2.51 4.09
N ILE A 115 -3.92 2.79 2.95
CA ILE A 115 -2.69 2.11 2.58
C ILE A 115 -1.51 2.88 3.16
N PRO A 116 -0.67 2.18 3.93
CA PRO A 116 0.49 2.82 4.51
C PRO A 116 1.52 3.29 3.51
N GLN A 117 1.93 4.54 3.68
CA GLN A 117 3.12 5.11 3.05
C GLN A 117 4.36 4.75 3.90
N GLY A 118 5.58 4.94 3.40
CA GLY A 118 6.83 4.43 4.01
C GLY A 118 7.04 4.70 5.52
N SER A 119 6.35 5.68 6.11
CA SER A 119 6.37 6.03 7.54
C SER A 119 5.40 5.24 8.43
N SER A 120 4.46 4.48 7.85
CA SER A 120 3.47 3.77 8.63
C SER A 120 4.07 2.59 9.42
N THR A 121 3.35 2.18 10.46
CA THR A 121 3.60 0.91 11.20
C THR A 121 2.74 -0.26 10.69
N PHE A 122 1.91 -0.05 9.66
CA PHE A 122 1.10 -1.09 9.05
C PHE A 122 1.95 -1.91 8.09
N LEU A 123 2.21 -3.16 8.46
CA LEU A 123 2.89 -4.15 7.64
C LEU A 123 1.87 -5.19 7.20
N ILE A 124 1.86 -5.56 5.92
CA ILE A 124 1.11 -6.71 5.42
C ILE A 124 2.04 -7.95 5.40
N PRO A 125 1.56 -9.13 5.83
CA PRO A 125 0.22 -9.42 6.34
C PRO A 125 -0.01 -8.91 7.78
N ASN A 126 -1.22 -8.40 8.05
CA ASN A 126 -1.69 -8.01 9.38
C ASN A 126 -3.06 -8.64 9.64
N THR A 127 -3.38 -8.98 10.89
CA THR A 127 -4.74 -9.39 11.26
C THR A 127 -5.67 -8.20 11.50
N ALA A 128 -5.12 -7.01 11.78
CA ALA A 128 -5.88 -5.79 11.93
C ALA A 128 -6.37 -5.29 10.56
N ALA A 129 -7.60 -4.77 10.53
CA ALA A 129 -8.18 -4.15 9.35
C ALA A 129 -7.37 -2.90 8.90
N PRO A 130 -7.40 -2.55 7.60
CA PRO A 130 -8.18 -3.18 6.52
C PRO A 130 -7.58 -4.53 6.07
N ASN A 131 -8.45 -5.51 5.82
CA ASN A 131 -8.14 -6.78 5.16
C ASN A 131 -8.73 -6.79 3.74
N ASP A 132 -8.57 -7.90 3.02
CA ASP A 132 -9.10 -8.10 1.66
C ASP A 132 -8.60 -7.04 0.66
N ILE A 133 -7.35 -6.62 0.86
CA ILE A 133 -6.68 -5.60 0.06
C ILE A 133 -5.77 -6.22 -1.00
N VAL A 134 -5.72 -5.58 -2.15
CA VAL A 134 -4.72 -5.83 -3.20
C VAL A 134 -4.02 -4.52 -3.46
N VAL A 135 -2.69 -4.51 -3.35
CA VAL A 135 -1.87 -3.29 -3.35
C VAL A 135 -0.88 -3.35 -4.51
N PRO A 136 -1.26 -2.95 -5.73
CA PRO A 136 -0.35 -2.93 -6.86
C PRO A 136 0.85 -2.00 -6.66
N LEU A 137 0.65 -0.79 -6.12
CA LEU A 137 1.77 0.15 -5.91
C LEU A 137 1.95 0.53 -4.43
N GLY A 138 0.86 0.93 -3.76
CA GLY A 138 0.90 1.30 -2.35
C GLY A 138 1.86 2.45 -2.04
N ALA A 139 1.53 3.65 -2.52
CA ALA A 139 2.35 4.84 -2.38
C ALA A 139 1.49 6.07 -2.04
N ASP A 140 2.13 7.13 -1.53
CA ASP A 140 1.47 8.42 -1.28
C ASP A 140 1.14 9.07 -2.63
N LEU A 141 -0.09 8.92 -3.11
CA LEU A 141 -0.56 9.36 -4.42
C LEU A 141 -1.74 10.32 -4.26
N THR A 142 -1.93 11.25 -5.20
CA THR A 142 -2.99 12.25 -5.05
C THR A 142 -3.71 12.61 -6.36
N PHE A 143 -4.99 12.94 -6.19
CA PHE A 143 -5.92 13.37 -7.25
C PHE A 143 -6.44 14.81 -7.05
N GLU A 144 -5.80 15.61 -6.18
CA GLU A 144 -6.30 16.93 -5.77
C GLU A 144 -6.21 18.04 -6.83
N ARG A 145 -5.58 17.82 -7.99
CA ARG A 145 -5.42 18.86 -9.02
C ARG A 145 -6.29 18.60 -10.24
N PRO A 146 -6.81 19.66 -10.90
CA PRO A 146 -7.29 19.52 -12.28
C PRO A 146 -6.15 18.95 -13.14
N ASP A 147 -6.43 17.90 -13.90
CA ASP A 147 -5.47 17.12 -14.72
C ASP A 147 -4.45 16.26 -13.93
N SER A 148 -4.65 16.00 -12.63
CA SER A 148 -3.97 14.89 -11.97
C SER A 148 -4.48 13.56 -12.53
N GLY A 149 -3.63 12.53 -12.57
CA GLY A 149 -3.88 11.26 -13.24
C GLY A 149 -5.25 10.62 -13.04
N GLU A 150 -5.53 9.63 -13.86
CA GLU A 150 -6.86 9.04 -13.98
C GLU A 150 -6.88 7.60 -13.50
N VAL A 151 -8.03 7.14 -13.00
CA VAL A 151 -8.26 5.73 -12.73
C VAL A 151 -9.42 5.24 -13.60
N TYR A 152 -9.21 4.14 -14.31
CA TYR A 152 -10.24 3.46 -15.07
C TYR A 152 -10.35 2.01 -14.60
N TYR A 153 -11.56 1.47 -14.60
CA TYR A 153 -11.76 0.03 -14.47
C TYR A 153 -12.60 -0.55 -15.61
N TYR A 154 -12.36 -1.81 -15.94
CA TYR A 154 -13.09 -2.56 -16.94
C TYR A 154 -13.36 -3.96 -16.42
N SER A 155 -14.55 -4.49 -16.72
CA SER A 155 -14.89 -5.88 -16.51
C SER A 155 -15.62 -6.42 -17.74
N ASN A 156 -15.27 -7.63 -18.15
CA ASN A 156 -16.06 -8.34 -19.15
C ASN A 156 -17.32 -9.00 -18.55
N ASN A 157 -17.55 -8.86 -17.24
CA ASN A 157 -18.65 -9.46 -16.48
C ASN A 157 -18.71 -11.00 -16.53
N ILE A 158 -17.59 -11.65 -16.82
CA ILE A 158 -17.50 -13.11 -16.94
C ILE A 158 -16.35 -13.64 -16.08
N ASP A 159 -15.13 -13.18 -16.37
CA ASP A 159 -13.91 -13.75 -15.80
C ASP A 159 -12.71 -12.79 -15.72
N THR A 160 -12.79 -11.59 -16.28
CA THR A 160 -11.67 -10.66 -16.37
C THR A 160 -12.06 -9.29 -15.83
N PHE A 161 -11.30 -8.82 -14.85
CA PHE A 161 -11.38 -7.46 -14.32
C PHE A 161 -10.02 -6.78 -14.45
N ILE A 162 -10.03 -5.49 -14.79
CA ILE A 162 -8.83 -4.66 -14.96
C ILE A 162 -9.08 -3.32 -14.29
N ILE A 163 -8.12 -2.80 -13.53
CA ILE A 163 -8.11 -1.42 -13.07
C ILE A 163 -6.73 -0.80 -13.35
N SER A 164 -6.72 0.37 -13.96
CA SER A 164 -5.52 1.11 -14.33
C SER A 164 -5.49 2.47 -13.65
N TYR A 165 -4.36 2.80 -13.04
CA TYR A 165 -3.97 4.14 -12.62
C TYR A 165 -3.07 4.70 -13.72
N ILE A 166 -3.39 5.88 -14.24
CA ILE A 166 -2.77 6.50 -15.41
C ILE A 166 -2.18 7.85 -15.01
N ASP A 167 -0.86 8.00 -15.11
CA ASP A 167 -0.15 9.27 -14.85
C ASP A 167 -0.50 9.89 -13.48
N VAL A 168 -0.72 9.05 -12.46
CA VAL A 168 -1.09 9.53 -11.12
C VAL A 168 0.15 10.07 -10.44
N PRO A 169 0.17 11.35 -10.03
CA PRO A 169 1.34 11.92 -9.38
C PRO A 169 1.43 11.46 -7.93
N ALA A 170 2.66 11.42 -7.43
CA ALA A 170 2.91 11.25 -6.01
C ALA A 170 2.55 12.53 -5.25
N TRP A 171 2.07 12.35 -4.03
CA TRP A 171 2.01 13.44 -3.08
C TRP A 171 3.40 13.72 -2.53
N VAL A 172 3.82 14.99 -2.52
CA VAL A 172 5.09 15.44 -1.88
C VAL A 172 4.91 16.70 -1.04
N GLY A 173 3.66 17.10 -0.79
CA GLY A 173 3.29 18.21 0.08
C GLY A 173 2.27 19.18 -0.54
N PRO A 174 1.61 20.02 0.28
CA PRO A 174 0.48 20.87 -0.09
C PRO A 174 0.61 21.57 -1.44
N GLY A 175 -0.23 21.17 -2.39
CA GLY A 175 -0.27 21.77 -3.71
C GLY A 175 1.04 21.65 -4.47
N ALA A 176 1.80 20.56 -4.31
CA ALA A 176 3.01 20.31 -5.08
C ALA A 176 3.17 18.85 -5.53
N PRO A 177 2.12 18.16 -6.04
CA PRO A 177 2.27 16.79 -6.52
C PRO A 177 3.32 16.71 -7.63
N GLU A 178 4.07 15.61 -7.66
CA GLU A 178 5.19 15.39 -8.57
C GLU A 178 5.09 14.03 -9.26
N GLY A 179 5.66 13.94 -10.45
CA GLY A 179 5.81 12.67 -11.14
C GLY A 179 4.54 12.21 -11.86
N ALA A 180 4.61 10.98 -12.35
CA ALA A 180 3.52 10.30 -13.03
C ALA A 180 3.75 8.79 -12.92
N HIS A 181 2.83 8.13 -12.25
CA HIS A 181 2.89 6.71 -11.95
C HIS A 181 1.71 6.00 -12.63
N THR A 182 2.05 5.11 -13.55
CA THR A 182 1.12 4.33 -14.36
C THR A 182 1.30 2.84 -14.05
N PHE A 183 0.24 2.21 -13.56
CA PHE A 183 0.23 0.80 -13.19
C PHE A 183 -1.18 0.22 -13.31
N GLN A 184 -1.25 -1.10 -13.42
CA GLN A 184 -2.49 -1.82 -13.69
C GLN A 184 -2.56 -3.11 -12.87
N LEU A 185 -3.76 -3.39 -12.38
CA LEU A 185 -4.15 -4.64 -11.77
C LEU A 185 -5.08 -5.41 -12.72
N ILE A 186 -4.81 -6.69 -12.94
CA ILE A 186 -5.66 -7.61 -13.69
C ILE A 186 -6.03 -8.80 -12.80
N LEU A 187 -7.31 -9.14 -12.75
CA LEU A 187 -7.83 -10.34 -12.09
C LEU A 187 -8.39 -11.29 -13.14
N THR A 188 -7.96 -12.56 -13.10
CA THR A 188 -8.49 -13.63 -13.95
C THR A 188 -9.14 -14.73 -13.11
N LYS A 189 -10.44 -14.95 -13.34
CA LYS A 189 -11.25 -15.88 -12.55
C LYS A 189 -10.85 -17.34 -12.73
N GLN A 190 -10.38 -17.71 -13.92
CA GLN A 190 -10.15 -19.12 -14.29
C GLN A 190 -9.17 -19.82 -13.35
N ASP A 191 -8.15 -19.10 -12.89
CA ASP A 191 -7.03 -19.59 -12.09
C ASP A 191 -6.79 -18.75 -10.82
N SER A 192 -7.64 -17.75 -10.55
CA SER A 192 -7.52 -16.83 -9.41
C SER A 192 -6.25 -16.00 -9.45
N CYS A 193 -5.67 -15.77 -10.64
CA CYS A 193 -4.46 -15.00 -10.80
C CYS A 193 -4.71 -13.50 -10.61
N ILE A 194 -3.72 -12.85 -10.01
CA ILE A 194 -3.66 -11.42 -9.72
C ILE A 194 -2.37 -10.92 -10.37
N TYR A 195 -2.47 -10.11 -11.42
CA TYR A 195 -1.33 -9.55 -12.11
C TYR A 195 -1.15 -8.08 -11.75
N PHE A 196 0.09 -7.68 -11.50
CA PHE A 196 0.50 -6.29 -11.43
C PHE A 196 1.35 -5.96 -12.65
N MET A 197 0.97 -4.91 -13.37
CA MET A 197 1.69 -4.41 -14.54
C MET A 197 2.14 -2.98 -14.24
N TYR A 198 3.43 -2.72 -14.39
CA TYR A 198 4.01 -1.40 -14.16
C TYR A 198 4.50 -0.82 -15.47
N SER A 199 4.04 0.38 -15.79
CA SER A 199 4.47 1.14 -16.97
C SER A 199 5.35 2.31 -16.52
N LYS A 200 5.05 3.53 -16.98
CA LYS A 200 5.72 4.76 -16.57
C LYS A 200 5.73 4.91 -15.04
N GLN A 201 6.92 5.10 -14.47
CA GLN A 201 7.14 5.42 -13.05
C GLN A 201 8.17 6.56 -13.02
N GLU A 202 7.69 7.79 -13.08
CA GLU A 202 8.51 9.00 -13.12
C GLU A 202 8.30 9.83 -11.86
N GLY A 203 9.38 10.37 -11.28
CA GLY A 203 9.34 11.09 -10.01
C GLY A 203 9.67 10.20 -8.80
N GLY A 204 9.60 10.79 -7.61
CA GLY A 204 9.78 10.10 -6.33
C GLY A 204 8.52 10.14 -5.49
N PHE A 205 8.43 9.26 -4.50
CA PHE A 205 7.37 9.27 -3.49
C PHE A 205 7.84 10.02 -2.24
N TYR A 206 6.92 10.65 -1.52
CA TYR A 206 7.24 11.31 -0.25
C TYR A 206 7.87 10.33 0.75
N ASN A 207 8.99 10.75 1.36
CA ASN A 207 9.82 9.98 2.30
C ASN A 207 10.63 8.78 1.75
N ASN A 208 10.88 8.73 0.43
CA ASN A 208 11.88 7.82 -0.16
C ASN A 208 13.24 8.49 -0.37
#